data_AF-A0A8X6ULA0-F1
#
_entry.id   AF-A0A8X6ULA0-F1
#
_cell.length_a   1.000
_cell.length_b   1.000
_cell.length_c   1.000
_cell.angle_alpha   90.00
_cell.angle_beta   90.00
_cell.angle_gamma   90.00
#
_symmetry.space_group_name_H-M   'P 1'
#
loop_
_entity.id
_entity.type
_entity.pdbx_description
1 polymer ?
#
loop_
_entity_poly.entity_id
_entity_poly.type
_entity_poly.pdbx_seq_one_letter_code
_entity_poly.pdbx_strand_id
1 'polypeptide(L)' 'LVVLDDYKSSAKSQGCPVDHVRKGVSIGIYYYALCCQYGYGTLKDFAFATDLIKKAIELCPYIAFDVHEKAILGTA' A
#
# COMPACT_ATOMS: atom_id res chain seq x y z
N LEU A 1 -11.51 -2.45 -6.38
CA LEU A 1 -10.76 -1.93 -5.21
C LEU A 1 -11.69 -1.52 -4.06
N VAL A 2 -12.77 -2.29 -3.81
CA VAL A 2 -13.85 -1.94 -2.86
C VAL A 2 -13.49 -2.28 -1.40
N VAL A 3 -12.40 -3.02 -1.19
CA VAL A 3 -12.02 -3.59 0.12
C VAL A 3 -11.20 -2.60 0.99
N LEU A 4 -10.73 -1.47 0.42
CA LEU A 4 -9.75 -0.62 1.11
C LEU A 4 -10.32 0.28 2.21
N ASP A 5 -11.61 0.60 2.17
CA ASP A 5 -12.22 1.51 3.15
C ASP A 5 -12.74 0.80 4.41
N ASP A 6 -12.71 -0.54 4.42
CA ASP A 6 -13.34 -1.36 5.47
C ASP A 6 -12.32 -1.98 6.46
N TYR A 7 -11.08 -1.47 6.46
CA TYR A 7 -10.01 -1.99 7.33
C TYR A 7 -10.34 -1.87 8.82
N LYS A 8 -11.18 -0.89 9.19
CA LYS A 8 -11.64 -0.69 10.58
C LYS A 8 -12.60 -1.79 11.02
N SER A 9 -13.56 -2.18 10.18
CA SER A 9 -14.46 -3.29 10.50
C SER A 9 -13.72 -4.61 10.50
N SER A 10 -12.77 -4.78 9.57
CA SER A 10 -11.90 -5.95 9.50
C SER A 10 -11.08 -6.09 10.78
N ALA A 11 -10.45 -5.01 11.24
CA ALA A 11 -9.73 -4.97 12.51
C ALA A 11 -10.63 -5.36 13.69
N LYS A 12 -11.84 -4.78 13.76
CA LYS A 12 -12.83 -5.11 14.81
C LYS A 12 -13.24 -6.58 14.78
N SER A 13 -13.52 -7.13 13.61
CA SER A 13 -13.98 -8.53 13.45
C SER A 13 -12.92 -9.55 13.89
N GLN A 14 -11.64 -9.20 13.74
CA GLN A 14 -10.51 -10.05 14.08
C GLN A 14 -9.87 -9.73 15.44
N GLY A 15 -10.42 -8.77 16.20
CA GLY A 15 -9.84 -8.34 17.47
C GLY A 15 -8.44 -7.72 17.35
N CYS A 16 -8.10 -7.17 16.18
CA CYS A 16 -6.79 -6.58 15.91
C CYS A 16 -6.79 -5.06 16.15
N PRO A 17 -5.66 -4.46 16.57
CA PRO A 17 -5.54 -3.02 16.61
C PRO A 17 -5.69 -2.40 15.21
N VAL A 18 -6.53 -1.38 15.10
CA VAL A 18 -6.83 -0.71 13.82
C VAL A 18 -5.57 -0.20 13.12
N ASP A 19 -4.59 0.31 13.88
CA ASP A 19 -3.35 0.83 13.32
C ASP A 19 -2.50 -0.26 12.64
N HIS A 20 -2.49 -1.49 13.16
CA HIS A 20 -1.77 -2.60 12.53
C HIS A 20 -2.41 -3.00 11.20
N VAL A 21 -3.75 -3.11 11.19
CA VAL A 21 -4.48 -3.44 9.96
C VAL A 21 -4.33 -2.33 8.93
N ARG A 22 -4.40 -1.06 9.36
CA ARG A 22 -4.15 0.11 8.50
C ARG A 22 -2.76 0.07 7.87
N LYS A 23 -1.72 -0.24 8.66
CA LYS A 23 -0.35 -0.39 8.15
C LYS A 23 -0.25 -1.52 7.12
N GLY A 24 -0.85 -2.68 7.40
CA GLY A 24 -0.87 -3.80 6.45
C GLY A 24 -1.56 -3.45 5.13
N VAL A 25 -2.71 -2.78 5.19
CA VAL A 25 -3.43 -2.31 4.00
C VAL A 25 -2.58 -1.33 3.20
N SER A 26 -1.94 -0.36 3.87
CA SER A 26 -1.02 0.58 3.22
C SER A 26 0.12 -0.14 2.47
N ILE A 27 0.73 -1.16 3.09
CA ILE A 27 1.79 -1.95 2.46
C ILE A 27 1.26 -2.69 1.23
N GLY A 28 0.07 -3.31 1.34
CA GLY A 28 -0.57 -3.98 0.21
C GLY A 28 -0.85 -3.06 -0.98
N ILE A 29 -1.35 -1.84 -0.72
CA ILE A 29 -1.57 -0.82 -1.76
C ILE A 29 -0.25 -0.47 -2.45
N TYR A 30 0.82 -0.25 -1.69
CA TYR A 30 2.12 0.11 -2.25
C TYR A 30 2.67 -0.99 -3.17
N TYR A 31 2.65 -2.25 -2.75
CA TYR A 31 3.11 -3.34 -3.62
C TYR A 31 2.24 -3.49 -4.87
N TYR A 32 0.94 -3.27 -4.76
CA TYR A 32 0.07 -3.24 -5.94
C TYR A 32 0.44 -2.09 -6.89
N ALA A 33 0.80 -0.93 -6.34
CA ALA A 33 1.29 0.19 -7.14
C ALA A 33 2.57 -0.17 -7.90
N LEU A 34 3.53 -0.87 -7.28
CA LEU A 34 4.72 -1.36 -7.95
C LEU A 34 4.38 -2.33 -9.08
N CYS A 35 3.44 -3.25 -8.84
CA CYS A 35 2.95 -4.13 -9.90
C CYS A 35 2.39 -3.34 -11.08
N CYS A 36 1.60 -2.28 -10.82
CA CYS A 36 1.08 -1.39 -11.85
C CYS A 36 2.20 -0.59 -12.55
N GLN A 37 3.21 -0.15 -11.82
CA GLN A 37 4.34 0.60 -12.35
C GLN A 37 5.18 -0.22 -13.33
N TYR A 38 5.36 -1.52 -13.04
CA TYR A 38 6.22 -2.41 -13.83
C TYR A 38 5.46 -3.35 -14.76
N GLY A 39 4.14 -3.50 -14.59
CA GLY A 39 3.31 -4.42 -15.36
C GLY A 39 3.38 -5.86 -14.87
N TYR A 40 3.62 -6.09 -13.58
CA TYR A 40 3.68 -7.44 -13.02
C TYR A 40 2.29 -7.99 -12.72
N GLY A 41 1.80 -8.90 -13.56
CA GLY A 41 0.47 -9.51 -13.40
C GLY A 41 -0.69 -8.52 -13.60
N THR A 42 -0.41 -7.31 -14.08
CA THR A 42 -1.35 -6.24 -14.38
C THR A 42 -0.86 -5.45 -15.58
N LEU A 43 -1.74 -4.65 -16.20
CA LEU A 43 -1.32 -3.67 -17.18
C LEU A 43 -0.40 -2.64 -16.53
N LYS A 44 0.64 -2.26 -17.28
CA LYS A 44 1.57 -1.22 -16.86
C LYS A 44 0.90 0.14 -16.97
N ASP A 45 0.74 0.83 -15.84
CA ASP A 45 0.12 2.15 -15.73
C ASP A 45 0.80 2.97 -14.63
N PHE A 46 1.61 3.94 -15.06
CA PHE A 46 2.36 4.82 -14.15
C PHE A 46 1.49 5.84 -13.43
N ALA A 47 0.45 6.35 -14.08
CA ALA A 47 -0.42 7.35 -13.47
C ALA A 47 -1.19 6.71 -12.31
N PHE A 48 -1.78 5.54 -12.58
CA PHE A 48 -2.48 4.78 -11.57
C PHE A 48 -1.56 4.31 -10.44
N ALA A 49 -0.35 3.83 -10.75
CA ALA A 49 0.64 3.48 -9.74
C ALA A 49 0.98 4.67 -8.82
N THR A 50 1.16 5.86 -9.39
CA THR A 50 1.46 7.07 -8.61
C THR A 50 0.34 7.41 -7.63
N ASP A 51 -0.92 7.30 -8.06
CA ASP A 51 -2.06 7.59 -7.18
C ASP A 51 -2.23 6.53 -6.08
N LEU A 52 -1.93 5.26 -6.37
CA LEU A 52 -1.89 4.21 -5.34
C LEU A 52 -0.78 4.49 -4.31
N ILE A 53 0.41 4.92 -4.73
CA ILE A 53 1.51 5.27 -3.81
C ILE A 53 1.08 6.41 -2.89
N LYS A 54 0.47 7.49 -3.42
CA LYS A 54 -0.05 8.59 -2.59
C LYS A 54 -1.05 8.07 -1.57
N LYS A 55 -2.01 7.24 -2.01
CA LYS A 55 -3.02 6.65 -1.11
C LYS A 55 -2.38 5.80 -0.01
N ALA A 56 -1.34 5.01 -0.32
CA ALA A 56 -0.61 4.26 0.68
C ALA A 56 0.03 5.19 1.73
N ILE A 57 0.72 6.24 1.29
CA ILE A 57 1.35 7.23 2.17
C ILE A 57 0.31 7.95 3.03
N GLU A 58 -0.83 8.34 2.47
CA GLU A 58 -1.95 8.95 3.21
C GLU A 58 -2.51 8.01 4.29
N LEU A 59 -2.62 6.71 4.01
CA LEU A 59 -3.08 5.71 4.99
C LEU A 59 -2.06 5.50 6.12
N CYS A 60 -0.77 5.48 5.81
CA CYS A 60 0.28 5.24 6.79
C CYS A 60 1.57 5.96 6.37
N PRO A 61 1.80 7.22 6.80
CA PRO A 61 2.95 8.01 6.33
C PRO A 61 4.30 7.35 6.53
N TYR A 62 4.42 6.47 7.53
CA TYR A 62 5.64 5.71 7.79
C TYR A 62 6.07 4.80 6.63
N ILE A 63 5.13 4.38 5.77
CA ILE A 63 5.48 3.61 4.57
C ILE A 63 6.38 4.39 3.63
N ALA A 64 6.32 5.73 3.59
CA ALA A 64 7.21 6.52 2.76
C ALA A 64 8.68 6.27 3.09
N PHE A 65 9.00 5.98 4.36
CA PHE A 65 10.33 5.56 4.77
C PHE A 65 10.66 4.15 4.28
N ASP A 66 9.73 3.19 4.38
CA ASP A 66 9.92 1.83 3.85
C ASP A 66 10.09 1.82 2.30
N VAL A 67 9.36 2.71 1.60
CA VAL A 67 9.49 2.95 0.14
C VAL A 67 10.88 3.50 -0.18
N HIS A 68 11.31 4.54 0.55
CA HIS A 68 12.63 5.13 0.37
C HIS A 68 13.75 4.17 0.74
N GLU A 69 13.61 3.39 1.80
CA GLU A 69 14.59 2.40 2.25
C GLU A 69 14.82 1.34 1.17
N LYS A 70 13.76 0.78 0.56
CA LYS A 70 13.89 -0.17 -0.55
C LYS A 70 14.60 0.43 -1.77
N ALA A 71 14.30 1.69 -2.10
CA ALA A 71 14.95 2.41 -3.19
C ALA A 71 16.44 2.67 -2.90
N ILE A 72 16.78 3.02 -1.65
CA ILE A 72 18.16 3.27 -1.19
C ILE A 72 18.97 1.96 -1.13
N LEU A 73 18.38 0.90 -0.61
CA LEU A 73 19.02 -0.41 -0.47
C LEU A 73 19.06 -1.23 -1.77
N GLY A 74 18.45 -0.72 -2.86
CA GLY A 74 18.42 -1.39 -4.16
C GLY A 74 17.64 -2.71 -4.15
N THR A 75 16.63 -2.83 -3.27
CA THR A 75 15.78 -4.02 -3.12
C THR A 75 14.34 -3.80 -3.63
N ALA A 76 14.13 -2.72 -4.40
CA ALA A 76 12.87 -2.35 -5.03
C ALA A 76 12.63 -3.11 -6.35
#